data_AF-A0A2S9FQV8-F1
#
_entry.id   AF-A0A2S9FQV8-F1
#
_cell.length_a   1.000
_cell.length_b   1.000
_cell.length_c   1.000
_cell.angle_alpha   90.00
_cell.angle_beta   90.00
_cell.angle_gamma   90.00
#
_symmetry.space_group_name_H-M   'P 1'
#
loop_
_entity.id
_entity.type
_entity.pdbx_description
1 polymer ?
#
loop_
_entity_poly.entity_id
_entity_poly.type
_entity_poly.pdbx_seq_one_letter_code
_entity_poly.pdbx_strand_id
1 'polypeptide(L)' 'VEGTLAADLKVGMEMELATMTLYVDDDGVERIVYAWRIAA' A
#
# COMPACT_ATOMS: atom_id res chain seq x y z
N VAL A 1 2.45 13.88 -3.69
CA VAL A 1 2.72 12.58 -3.02
C VAL A 1 4.12 12.19 -3.43
N GLU A 2 5.09 12.25 -2.51
CA GLU A 2 6.39 11.62 -2.73
C GLU A 2 6.23 10.15 -2.40
N GLY A 3 6.16 9.33 -3.44
CA GLY A 3 5.88 7.89 -3.38
C GLY A 3 5.43 7.40 -4.75
N THR A 4 5.76 6.14 -5.07
CA THR A 4 5.49 5.44 -6.33
C THR A 4 4.22 5.94 -7.01
N LEU A 5 4.37 6.58 -8.17
CA LEU A 5 3.25 7.05 -8.96
C LEU A 5 2.65 5.86 -9.70
N ALA A 6 1.35 5.90 -10.00
CA ALA A 6 0.70 4.84 -10.80
C ALA A 6 1.42 4.60 -12.15
N ALA A 7 2.14 5.62 -12.64
CA ALA A 7 2.98 5.55 -13.83
C ALA A 7 4.18 4.58 -13.72
N ASP A 8 4.61 4.24 -12.50
CA ASP A 8 5.74 3.34 -12.27
C ASP A 8 5.33 1.86 -12.36
N LEU A 9 4.03 1.56 -12.28
CA LEU A 9 3.51 0.19 -12.22
C LEU A 9 3.38 -0.44 -13.62
N LYS A 10 3.74 -1.72 -13.72
CA LYS A 10 3.59 -2.53 -14.94
C LYS A 10 3.11 -3.94 -14.58
N VAL A 11 2.39 -4.57 -15.50
CA VAL A 11 1.97 -5.98 -15.34
C VAL A 11 3.19 -6.88 -15.26
N GLY A 12 3.20 -7.81 -14.30
CA GLY A 12 4.30 -8.75 -14.08
C GLY A 12 5.50 -8.17 -13.31
N MET A 13 5.40 -6.94 -12.80
CA MET A 13 6.39 -6.36 -11.90
C MET A 13 6.45 -7.14 -10.57
N GLU A 14 7.65 -7.32 -10.04
CA GLU A 14 7.84 -7.92 -8.72
C GLU A 14 7.37 -6.96 -7.61
N MET A 15 6.59 -7.50 -6.68
CA MET A 15 5.96 -6.74 -5.62
C MET A 15 6.21 -7.45 -4.29
N GLU A 16 6.31 -6.68 -3.23
CA GLU A 16 6.39 -7.17 -1.86
C GLU A 16 5.03 -6.99 -1.17
N LEU A 17 4.57 -8.03 -0.47
CA LEU A 17 3.39 -7.95 0.38
C LEU A 17 3.71 -7.10 1.60
N ALA A 18 2.91 -6.06 1.82
CA ALA A 18 3.01 -5.17 2.96
C ALA A 18 1.64 -5.03 3.63
N THR A 19 1.61 -4.25 4.71
CA THR A 19 0.37 -3.82 5.35
C THR A 19 0.31 -2.29 5.39
N MET A 20 -0.90 -1.73 5.32
CA MET A 20 -1.12 -0.29 5.44
C MET A 20 -2.45 -0.01 6.14
N THR A 21 -2.55 1.16 6.77
CA THR A 21 -3.81 1.65 7.34
C THR A 21 -4.74 2.04 6.20
N LEU A 22 -5.90 1.38 6.11
CA LEU A 22 -6.94 1.75 5.15
C LEU A 22 -7.69 3.00 5.64
N TYR A 23 -8.05 3.01 6.91
CA TYR A 23 -8.66 4.14 7.62
C TYR A 23 -8.52 3.97 9.13
N VAL A 24 -8.81 5.04 9.87
CA VAL A 24 -9.01 5.04 11.32
C VAL A 24 -10.51 5.15 11.56
N ASP A 25 -11.08 4.25 12.35
CA ASP A 25 -12.51 4.29 12.66
C ASP A 25 -12.86 5.33 13.75
N ASP A 26 -14.16 5.48 14.03
CA ASP A 26 -14.66 6.47 14.98
C ASP A 26 -14.18 6.26 16.42
N ASP A 27 -13.70 5.05 16.74
CA ASP A 27 -13.11 4.71 18.04
C ASP A 27 -11.58 4.94 18.07
N GLY A 28 -10.99 5.45 16.98
CA GLY A 28 -9.56 5.69 16.85
C GLY A 28 -8.75 4.43 16.52
N VAL A 29 -9.38 3.33 16.11
CA VAL A 29 -8.68 2.09 15.77
C VAL A 29 -8.23 2.11 14.31
N GLU A 30 -6.95 1.83 14.09
CA GLU A 30 -6.41 1.65 12.75
C GLU A 30 -6.89 0.33 12.13
N ARG A 31 -7.59 0.43 11.01
CA ARG A 31 -8.01 -0.73 10.22
C ARG A 31 -6.97 -1.02 9.16
N ILE A 32 -6.14 -2.01 9.45
CA ILE A 32 -5.00 -2.40 8.61
C ILE A 32 -5.44 -3.41 7.56
N VAL A 33 -4.98 -3.21 6.32
CA VAL A 33 -5.18 -4.13 5.19
C VAL A 33 -3.86 -4.57 4.59
N TYR A 34 -3.90 -5.63 3.79
CA TYR A 34 -2.80 -5.99 2.92
C TYR A 34 -2.68 -5.01 1.75
N ALA A 35 -1.45 -4.69 1.40
CA ALA A 35 -1.10 -3.82 0.29
C ALA A 35 0.11 -4.38 -0.48
N TRP A 36 0.31 -3.91 -1.69
CA TRP A 36 1.47 -4.24 -2.51
C TRP A 36 2.34 -3.00 -2.68
N ARG A 37 3.65 -3.13 -2.44
CA ARG A 37 4.64 -2.11 -2.77
C ARG A 37 5.64 -2.68 -3.77
N ILE A 38 6.25 -1.82 -4.58
CA ILE A 38 7.36 -2.23 -5.44
C ILE A 38 8.44 -2.83 -4.54
N ALA A 39 8.90 -4.04 -4.86
CA ALA A 39 9.98 -4.69 -4.12
C ALA A 39 11.26 -3.84 -4.21
N ALA A 40 11.98 -3.72 -3.09
CA ALA A 40 13.24 -2.96 -3.01
C ALA A 40 14.41 -3.68 -3.68
#